data_AF-A0A8H7S5W2-F1
#
_entry.id   AF-A0A8H7S5W2-F1
#
_cell.length_a   1.000
_cell.length_b   1.000
_cell.length_c   1.000
_cell.angle_alpha   90.00
_cell.angle_beta   90.00
_cell.angle_gamma   90.00
#
_symmetry.space_group_name_H-M   'P 1'
#
loop_
_entity.id
_entity.type
_entity.pdbx_description
1 polymer ?
#
loop_
_entity_poly.entity_id
_entity_poly.type
_entity_poly.pdbx_seq_one_letter_code
_entity_poly.pdbx_strand_id
1 'polypeptide(L)'
;MSRNDITPEQIQELLELAAKLRTSDTERNKSEPYDLPTEIMEDLETPKRNLQNNLKQFTKDLIKYEGGRWTQPGGINQNFIPELKQQTMDTYSSIQGKYKDAEKLRSTGRAAMEIYEDLEYIMEHNQNDELLKDIREKIRRLAIFGFASAKQIDVEAKEMARKALRLPTAVRHIEQDDDEEKDLAFSQEAIEQINRVRFETALINKSHQPGHNYDRRQPNYRGGRSRGSFFGNRPRKPWRQQPHHQQNTQTEYTKSNNNNQQ
;
A
#
# COMPACT_ATOMS: atom_id res chain seq x y z
N MET A 1 20.43 45.05 53.54
CA MET A 1 20.88 44.32 52.34
C MET A 1 20.14 44.91 51.16
N SER A 2 20.84 45.71 50.33
CA SER A 2 20.21 46.54 49.30
C SER A 2 19.66 45.69 48.16
N ARG A 3 18.42 46.00 47.77
CA ARG A 3 17.78 45.53 46.54
C ARG A 3 18.45 46.21 45.35
N ASN A 4 18.68 45.42 44.31
CA ASN A 4 18.81 45.83 42.90
C ASN A 4 19.99 46.72 42.54
N ASP A 5 21.03 46.14 41.95
CA ASP A 5 21.77 46.77 40.85
C ASP A 5 22.17 45.67 39.85
N ILE A 6 21.18 45.07 39.20
CA ILE A 6 21.46 44.31 37.96
C ILE A 6 21.88 45.36 36.95
N THR A 7 23.12 45.27 36.45
CA THR A 7 23.65 46.24 35.51
C THR A 7 22.94 46.12 34.16
N PRO A 8 22.82 47.21 33.37
CA PRO A 8 22.21 47.15 32.04
C PRO A 8 22.91 46.12 31.13
N GLU A 9 24.20 45.88 31.34
CA GLU A 9 24.99 44.86 30.65
C GLU A 9 24.53 43.45 31.02
N GLN A 10 24.28 43.17 32.30
CA GLN A 10 23.73 41.88 32.74
C GLN A 10 22.31 41.63 32.21
N ILE A 11 21.50 42.67 32.07
CA ILE A 11 20.17 42.58 31.43
C ILE A 11 20.32 42.27 29.94
N GLN A 12 21.26 42.92 29.25
CA GLN A 12 21.55 42.68 27.83
C GLN A 12 22.04 41.24 27.62
N GLU A 13 22.92 40.74 28.49
CA GLU A 13 23.47 39.38 28.44
C GLU A 13 22.38 38.33 28.70
N LEU A 14 21.47 38.58 29.65
CA LEU A 14 20.29 37.76 29.91
C LEU A 14 19.30 37.77 28.74
N LEU A 15 19.10 38.91 28.08
CA LEU A 15 18.25 39.02 26.89
C LEU A 15 18.86 38.28 25.70
N GLU A 16 20.18 38.36 25.51
CA GLU A 16 20.88 37.57 24.50
C GLU A 16 20.83 36.07 24.79
N LEU A 17 20.98 35.65 26.04
CA LEU A 17 20.84 34.26 26.46
C LEU A 17 19.41 33.76 26.23
N ALA A 18 18.40 34.56 26.60
CA ALA A 18 17.00 34.25 26.35
C ALA A 18 16.67 34.20 24.85
N ALA A 19 17.26 35.08 24.05
CA ALA A 19 17.12 35.06 22.59
C ALA A 19 17.82 33.84 21.98
N LYS A 20 19.04 33.51 22.44
CA LYS A 20 19.80 32.34 22.00
C LYS A 20 19.07 31.04 22.34
N LEU A 21 18.52 30.90 23.55
CA LEU A 21 17.68 29.77 23.96
C LEU A 21 16.42 29.66 23.09
N ARG A 22 15.81 30.80 22.72
CA ARG A 22 14.67 30.80 21.78
C ARG A 22 15.06 30.43 20.35
N THR A 23 16.28 30.75 19.90
CA THR A 23 16.73 30.46 18.54
C THR A 23 17.40 29.09 18.38
N SER A 24 18.13 28.61 19.39
CA SER A 24 18.81 27.30 19.34
C SER A 24 17.84 26.13 19.38
N ASP A 25 16.66 26.33 19.99
CA ASP A 25 15.69 25.26 20.20
C ASP A 25 14.67 25.11 19.05
N THR A 26 14.61 26.03 18.07
CA THR A 26 13.39 26.17 17.26
C THR A 26 13.53 25.92 15.75
N GLU A 27 14.73 25.95 15.17
CA GLU A 27 14.87 25.72 13.73
C GLU A 27 15.60 24.41 13.45
N ARG A 28 14.85 23.30 13.55
CA ARG A 28 15.27 22.06 12.88
C ARG A 28 15.48 22.41 11.41
N ASN A 29 16.72 22.34 10.96
CA ASN A 29 17.11 22.61 9.59
C ASN A 29 16.53 21.53 8.67
N LYS A 30 15.35 21.80 8.10
CA LYS A 30 14.64 20.84 7.24
C LYS A 30 15.37 20.51 5.94
N SER A 31 16.45 21.23 5.59
CA SER A 31 17.23 20.95 4.38
C SER A 31 18.29 19.86 4.56
N GLU A 32 18.67 19.53 5.79
CA GLU A 32 19.66 18.50 6.08
C GLU A 32 18.98 17.21 6.56
N PRO A 33 19.46 16.04 6.12
CA PRO A 33 18.99 14.76 6.65
C PRO A 33 19.40 14.63 8.12
N TYR A 34 18.47 14.19 8.96
CA TYR A 34 18.73 13.85 10.35
C TYR A 34 18.88 12.33 10.47
N ASP A 35 19.92 11.91 11.17
CA ASP A 35 20.09 10.50 11.50
C ASP A 35 18.96 10.02 12.42
N LEU A 36 18.53 8.79 12.18
CA LEU A 36 17.54 8.14 13.03
C LEU A 36 18.17 7.84 14.40
N PRO A 37 17.47 8.08 15.52
CA PRO A 37 17.99 7.72 16.85
C PRO A 37 18.39 6.25 16.93
N THR A 38 19.52 5.96 17.58
CA THR A 38 20.08 4.61 17.70
C THR A 38 19.09 3.61 18.30
N GLU A 39 18.33 4.02 19.32
CA GLU A 39 17.28 3.20 19.97
C GLU A 39 16.19 2.74 18.99
N ILE A 40 15.92 3.50 17.93
CA ILE A 40 14.95 3.14 16.89
C ILE A 40 15.62 2.25 15.84
N MET A 41 16.86 2.56 15.46
CA MET A 41 17.62 1.76 14.51
C MET A 41 17.83 0.33 15.00
N GLU A 42 18.27 0.16 16.25
CA GLU A 42 18.50 -1.17 16.85
C GLU A 42 17.24 -2.03 16.82
N ASP A 43 16.07 -1.44 17.13
CA ASP A 43 14.80 -2.15 17.08
C ASP A 43 14.35 -2.51 15.65
N LEU A 44 14.64 -1.64 14.68
CA LEU A 44 14.37 -1.89 13.26
C LEU A 44 15.28 -2.97 12.66
N GLU A 45 16.49 -3.14 13.20
CA GLU A 45 17.46 -4.16 12.81
C GLU A 45 17.25 -5.51 13.52
N THR A 46 16.28 -5.60 14.44
CA THR A 46 15.93 -6.88 15.06
C THR A 46 15.53 -7.93 14.03
N PRO A 47 15.74 -9.23 14.31
CA PRO A 47 15.39 -10.29 13.37
C PRO A 47 13.95 -10.16 12.88
N LYS A 48 13.74 -10.30 11.56
CA LYS A 48 12.43 -10.09 10.89
C LYS A 48 11.24 -10.72 11.62
N ARG A 49 11.41 -11.92 12.18
CA ARG A 49 10.36 -12.62 12.94
C ARG A 49 9.98 -11.88 14.23
N ASN A 50 10.97 -11.36 14.95
CA ASN A 50 10.76 -10.62 16.19
C ASN A 50 10.10 -9.28 15.89
N LEU A 51 10.60 -8.55 14.89
CA LEU A 51 10.00 -7.31 14.43
C LEU A 51 8.53 -7.52 14.04
N GLN A 52 8.20 -8.54 13.26
CA GLN A 52 6.81 -8.86 12.90
C GLN A 52 5.92 -9.17 14.11
N ASN A 53 6.44 -9.85 15.12
CA ASN A 53 5.67 -10.12 16.34
C ASN A 53 5.43 -8.84 17.14
N ASN A 54 6.46 -7.98 17.25
CA ASN A 54 6.35 -6.69 17.93
C ASN A 54 5.33 -5.78 17.24
N LEU A 55 5.31 -5.73 15.90
CA LEU A 55 4.32 -4.97 15.15
C LEU A 55 2.89 -5.47 15.39
N LYS A 56 2.68 -6.80 15.40
CA LYS A 56 1.37 -7.37 15.70
C LYS A 56 0.93 -7.05 17.12
N GLN A 57 1.85 -7.14 18.08
CA GLN A 57 1.57 -6.84 19.47
C GLN A 57 1.20 -5.37 19.64
N PHE A 58 1.99 -4.46 19.05
CA PHE A 58 1.68 -3.02 19.01
C PHE A 58 0.25 -2.77 18.54
N THR A 59 -0.16 -3.33 17.39
CA THR A 59 -1.53 -3.12 16.89
C THR A 59 -2.64 -3.65 17.80
N LYS A 60 -2.36 -4.67 18.62
CA LYS A 60 -3.32 -5.25 19.57
C LYS A 60 -3.44 -4.43 20.85
N ASP A 61 -2.34 -3.79 21.26
CA ASP A 61 -2.26 -3.03 22.50
C ASP A 61 -2.94 -1.65 22.38
N LEU A 62 -3.19 -1.18 21.14
CA LEU A 62 -3.83 0.11 20.89
C LEU A 62 -5.30 0.16 21.34
N ILE A 63 -5.65 1.32 21.88
CA ILE A 63 -7.02 1.70 22.21
C ILE A 63 -7.87 1.73 20.94
N LYS A 64 -9.11 1.23 21.05
CA LYS A 64 -10.09 1.27 19.97
C LYS A 64 -10.90 2.56 20.06
N TYR A 65 -10.82 3.36 19.01
CA TYR A 65 -11.60 4.58 18.87
C TYR A 65 -12.77 4.38 17.91
N GLU A 66 -13.95 4.88 18.29
CA GLU A 66 -15.14 4.92 17.44
C GLU A 66 -15.29 6.30 16.77
N GLY A 67 -14.89 6.39 15.50
CA GLY A 67 -15.01 7.60 14.67
C GLY A 67 -15.82 7.34 13.39
N GLY A 68 -16.68 6.33 13.40
CA GLY A 68 -17.46 5.91 12.24
C GLY A 68 -16.57 5.46 11.07
N ARG A 69 -16.81 6.01 9.88
CA ARG A 69 -16.10 5.60 8.64
C ARG A 69 -14.59 5.83 8.67
N TRP A 70 -14.10 6.72 9.52
CA TRP A 70 -12.68 7.05 9.63
C TRP A 70 -11.89 5.97 10.37
N THR A 71 -12.49 5.34 11.39
CA THR A 71 -11.81 4.33 12.21
C THR A 71 -12.17 2.89 11.84
N GLN A 72 -13.22 2.71 11.03
CA GLN A 72 -13.64 1.38 10.57
C GLN A 72 -12.79 0.84 9.42
N PRO A 73 -12.45 -0.46 9.45
CA PRO A 73 -11.76 -1.11 8.35
C PRO A 73 -12.62 -1.11 7.09
N GLY A 74 -11.98 -0.93 5.94
CA GLY A 74 -12.62 -1.10 4.65
C GLY A 74 -12.75 -2.58 4.28
N GLY A 75 -13.60 -2.90 3.29
CA GLY A 75 -13.73 -4.26 2.80
C GLY A 75 -14.51 -4.36 1.49
N ILE A 76 -14.37 -5.51 0.83
CA ILE A 76 -15.14 -5.89 -0.36
C ILE A 76 -16.34 -6.74 0.05
N ASN A 77 -17.50 -6.50 -0.57
CA ASN A 77 -18.66 -7.37 -0.41
C ASN A 77 -18.38 -8.77 -0.98
N GLN A 78 -18.68 -9.82 -0.20
CA GLN A 78 -18.35 -11.22 -0.51
C GLN A 78 -18.83 -11.67 -1.90
N ASN A 79 -19.98 -11.17 -2.37
CA ASN A 79 -20.57 -11.53 -3.64
C ASN A 79 -19.70 -11.17 -4.86
N PHE A 80 -18.84 -10.16 -4.75
CA PHE A 80 -17.98 -9.71 -5.86
C PHE A 80 -16.57 -10.32 -5.82
N ILE A 81 -16.23 -11.07 -4.77
CA ILE A 81 -14.91 -11.72 -4.66
C ILE A 81 -14.63 -12.67 -5.83
N PRO A 82 -15.58 -13.53 -6.27
CA PRO A 82 -15.35 -14.41 -7.42
C PRO A 82 -15.06 -13.62 -8.70
N GLU A 83 -15.80 -12.55 -8.95
CA GLU A 83 -15.62 -11.68 -10.12
C GLU A 83 -14.25 -10.99 -10.11
N LEU A 84 -13.83 -10.46 -8.95
CA LEU A 84 -12.52 -9.81 -8.78
C LEU A 84 -11.34 -10.79 -8.94
N LYS A 85 -11.54 -12.07 -8.60
CA LYS A 85 -10.53 -13.12 -8.80
C LYS A 85 -10.42 -13.58 -10.25
N GLN A 86 -11.46 -13.39 -11.06
CA GLN A 86 -11.47 -13.78 -12.47
C GLN A 86 -10.80 -12.76 -13.40
N GLN A 87 -10.63 -11.52 -12.98
CA GLN A 87 -9.95 -10.50 -13.79
C GLN A 87 -8.45 -10.78 -13.94
N THR A 88 -7.86 -10.31 -15.05
CA THR A 88 -6.41 -10.43 -15.31
C THR A 88 -5.63 -9.43 -14.45
N MET A 89 -4.51 -9.89 -13.86
CA MET A 89 -3.88 -9.39 -12.63
C MET A 89 -4.70 -9.74 -11.38
N ASP A 90 -3.98 -10.11 -10.32
CA ASP A 90 -4.49 -10.49 -8.99
C ASP A 90 -5.15 -9.28 -8.29
N THR A 91 -6.24 -8.81 -8.90
CA THR A 91 -6.93 -7.54 -8.62
C THR A 91 -7.52 -7.58 -7.21
N TYR A 92 -8.09 -8.73 -6.85
CA TYR A 92 -8.52 -9.00 -5.49
C TYR A 92 -7.37 -8.84 -4.48
N SER A 93 -6.20 -9.44 -4.72
CA SER A 93 -5.06 -9.31 -3.79
C SER A 93 -4.49 -7.90 -3.75
N SER A 94 -4.50 -7.17 -4.87
CA SER A 94 -4.12 -5.75 -4.90
C SER A 94 -5.05 -4.88 -4.05
N ILE A 95 -6.37 -5.07 -4.16
CA ILE A 95 -7.36 -4.35 -3.34
C ILE A 95 -7.22 -4.72 -1.85
N GLN A 96 -7.03 -6.02 -1.54
CA GLN A 96 -6.78 -6.47 -0.16
C GLN A 96 -5.51 -5.84 0.42
N GLY A 97 -4.45 -5.73 -0.37
CA GLY A 97 -3.23 -5.00 0.00
C GLY A 97 -3.53 -3.56 0.39
N LYS A 98 -4.33 -2.84 -0.41
CA LYS A 98 -4.75 -1.45 -0.08
C LYS A 98 -5.52 -1.35 1.23
N TYR A 99 -6.43 -2.29 1.53
CA TYR A 99 -7.13 -2.28 2.82
C TYR A 99 -6.20 -2.56 3.99
N LYS A 100 -5.23 -3.47 3.82
CA LYS A 100 -4.20 -3.76 4.82
C LYS A 100 -3.32 -2.54 5.09
N ASP A 101 -2.92 -1.83 4.05
CA ASP A 101 -2.10 -0.61 4.19
C ASP A 101 -2.89 0.53 4.84
N ALA A 102 -4.15 0.69 4.47
CA ALA A 102 -5.05 1.62 5.14
C ALA A 102 -5.22 1.28 6.63
N GLU A 103 -5.28 0.00 7.00
CA GLU A 103 -5.38 -0.40 8.40
C GLU A 103 -4.10 -0.11 9.19
N LYS A 104 -2.91 -0.27 8.59
CA LYS A 104 -1.65 0.19 9.21
C LYS A 104 -1.72 1.69 9.51
N LEU A 105 -2.19 2.51 8.57
CA LEU A 105 -2.36 3.95 8.80
C LEU A 105 -3.39 4.25 9.89
N ARG A 106 -4.49 3.48 9.99
CA ARG A 106 -5.44 3.62 11.11
C ARG A 106 -4.78 3.28 12.45
N SER A 107 -3.95 2.23 12.52
CA SER A 107 -3.18 1.92 13.72
C SER A 107 -2.23 3.06 14.11
N THR A 108 -1.53 3.68 13.15
CA THR A 108 -0.73 4.89 13.40
C THR A 108 -1.59 6.02 13.94
N GLY A 109 -2.79 6.23 13.38
CA GLY A 109 -3.74 7.24 13.86
C GLY A 109 -4.23 6.97 15.29
N ARG A 110 -4.55 5.72 15.64
CA ARG A 110 -4.95 5.33 17.01
C ARG A 110 -3.82 5.59 18.01
N ALA A 111 -2.58 5.21 17.66
CA ALA A 111 -1.41 5.48 18.50
C ALA A 111 -1.15 6.98 18.69
N ALA A 112 -1.29 7.77 17.62
CA ALA A 112 -1.16 9.22 17.70
C ALA A 112 -2.26 9.85 18.56
N MET A 113 -3.48 9.30 18.53
CA MET A 113 -4.57 9.74 19.39
C MET A 113 -4.30 9.46 20.87
N GLU A 114 -3.77 8.27 21.21
CA GLU A 114 -3.36 7.98 22.59
C GLU A 114 -2.31 8.97 23.10
N ILE A 115 -1.29 9.26 22.28
CA ILE A 115 -0.25 10.24 22.62
C ILE A 115 -0.86 11.63 22.79
N TYR A 116 -1.83 12.01 21.95
CA TYR A 116 -2.52 13.30 22.06
C TYR A 116 -3.27 13.41 23.38
N GLU A 117 -4.04 12.38 23.77
CA GLU A 117 -4.78 12.36 25.04
C GLU A 117 -3.84 12.40 26.25
N ASP A 118 -2.74 11.64 26.20
CA ASP A 118 -1.73 11.66 27.27
C ASP A 118 -1.06 13.04 27.41
N LEU A 119 -0.78 13.72 26.28
CA LEU A 119 -0.18 15.06 26.28
C LEU A 119 -1.16 16.11 26.81
N GLU A 120 -2.43 16.09 26.40
CA GLU A 120 -3.48 16.95 26.94
C GLU A 120 -3.59 16.79 28.46
N TYR A 121 -3.58 15.54 28.94
CA TYR A 121 -3.62 15.26 30.38
C TYR A 121 -2.45 15.92 31.15
N ILE A 122 -1.23 15.84 30.61
CA ILE A 122 -0.05 16.48 31.21
C ILE A 122 -0.16 18.00 31.20
N MET A 123 -0.67 18.57 30.11
CA MET A 123 -0.85 20.02 29.98
C MET A 123 -1.86 20.55 31.00
N GLU A 124 -2.90 19.79 31.32
CA GLU A 124 -3.92 20.17 32.30
C GLU A 124 -3.47 19.98 33.76
N HIS A 125 -2.67 18.96 34.06
CA HIS A 125 -2.41 18.52 35.44
C HIS A 125 -1.01 18.87 35.99
N ASN A 126 -0.16 19.56 35.21
CA ASN A 126 1.19 20.00 35.57
C ASN A 126 2.11 18.92 36.18
N GLN A 127 3.05 18.45 35.34
CA GLN A 127 4.21 17.61 35.67
C GLN A 127 3.91 16.19 36.15
N ASN A 128 4.01 15.26 35.20
CA ASN A 128 4.18 13.86 35.49
C ASN A 128 5.31 13.29 34.61
N ASP A 129 6.55 13.32 35.13
CA ASP A 129 7.74 12.84 34.44
C ASP A 129 7.66 11.35 34.06
N GLU A 130 6.87 10.57 34.80
CA GLU A 130 6.62 9.16 34.49
C GLU A 130 5.75 9.02 33.24
N LEU A 131 4.67 9.81 33.14
CA LEU A 131 3.85 9.87 31.93
C LEU A 131 4.64 10.39 30.72
N LEU A 132 5.56 11.34 30.89
CA LEU A 132 6.43 11.80 29.80
C LEU A 132 7.34 10.68 29.27
N LYS A 133 7.84 9.80 30.14
CA LYS A 133 8.63 8.63 29.73
C LYS A 133 7.77 7.63 28.97
N ASP A 134 6.54 7.39 29.44
CA ASP A 134 5.58 6.52 28.75
C ASP A 134 5.21 7.07 27.36
N ILE A 135 4.96 8.38 27.25
CA ILE A 135 4.71 9.05 25.97
C ILE A 135 5.91 8.91 25.04
N ARG A 136 7.14 9.10 25.53
CA ARG A 136 8.35 8.90 24.73
C ARG A 136 8.42 7.47 24.20
N GLU A 137 8.11 6.47 25.01
CA GLU A 137 8.08 5.07 24.59
C GLU A 137 6.96 4.80 23.57
N LYS A 138 5.77 5.37 23.76
CA LYS A 138 4.66 5.29 22.77
C LYS A 138 5.08 5.89 21.42
N ILE A 139 5.75 7.06 21.43
CA ILE A 139 6.29 7.70 20.23
C ILE A 139 7.35 6.81 19.56
N ARG A 140 8.27 6.22 20.35
CA ARG A 140 9.30 5.31 19.83
C ARG A 140 8.68 4.11 19.13
N ARG A 141 7.71 3.44 19.77
CA ARG A 141 6.97 2.31 19.18
C ARG A 141 6.19 2.71 17.94
N LEU A 142 5.58 3.89 17.95
CA LEU A 142 4.86 4.45 16.80
C LEU A 142 5.81 4.69 15.61
N ALA A 143 7.00 5.25 15.85
CA ALA A 143 8.01 5.47 14.83
C ALA A 143 8.50 4.15 14.23
N ILE A 144 8.83 3.17 15.07
CA ILE A 144 9.22 1.80 14.64
C ILE A 144 8.10 1.18 13.81
N PHE A 145 6.86 1.26 14.30
CA PHE A 145 5.70 0.72 13.57
C PHE A 145 5.54 1.37 12.20
N GLY A 146 5.71 2.69 12.10
CA GLY A 146 5.65 3.44 10.83
C GLY A 146 6.72 3.01 9.84
N PHE A 147 8.00 3.06 10.23
CA PHE A 147 9.12 2.71 9.35
C PHE A 147 9.09 1.23 8.93
N ALA A 148 8.86 0.31 9.87
CA ALA A 148 8.80 -1.11 9.56
C ALA A 148 7.59 -1.46 8.68
N SER A 149 6.44 -0.80 8.90
CA SER A 149 5.26 -0.94 8.05
C SER A 149 5.51 -0.46 6.63
N ALA A 150 6.20 0.67 6.46
CA ALA A 150 6.58 1.21 5.16
C ALA A 150 7.52 0.25 4.41
N LYS A 151 8.60 -0.21 5.06
CA LYS A 151 9.51 -1.21 4.47
C LYS A 151 8.79 -2.49 4.05
N GLN A 152 7.77 -2.93 4.80
CA GLN A 152 6.96 -4.08 4.40
C GLN A 152 6.11 -3.80 3.14
N ILE A 153 5.59 -2.58 2.97
CA ILE A 153 4.85 -2.18 1.77
C ILE A 153 5.77 -2.18 0.55
N ASP A 154 7.00 -1.68 0.71
CA ASP A 154 7.99 -1.68 -0.37
C ASP A 154 8.32 -3.12 -0.81
N VAL A 155 8.56 -4.03 0.13
CA VAL A 155 8.76 -5.46 -0.17
C VAL A 155 7.56 -6.06 -0.92
N GLU A 156 6.33 -5.79 -0.47
CA GLU A 156 5.11 -6.28 -1.14
C GLU A 156 4.98 -5.69 -2.56
N ALA A 157 5.38 -4.43 -2.78
CA ALA A 157 5.40 -3.79 -4.08
C ALA A 157 6.46 -4.39 -5.02
N LYS A 158 7.68 -4.65 -4.52
CA LYS A 158 8.73 -5.35 -5.28
C LYS A 158 8.29 -6.74 -5.71
N GLU A 159 7.66 -7.50 -4.82
CA GLU A 159 7.08 -8.81 -5.16
C GLU A 159 5.99 -8.71 -6.24
N MET A 160 5.14 -7.68 -6.19
CA MET A 160 4.11 -7.45 -7.20
C MET A 160 4.72 -7.11 -8.56
N ALA A 161 5.76 -6.27 -8.60
CA ALA A 161 6.49 -5.95 -9.82
C ALA A 161 7.15 -7.20 -10.43
N ARG A 162 7.81 -8.04 -9.61
CA ARG A 162 8.40 -9.32 -10.03
C ARG A 162 7.37 -10.26 -10.66
N LYS A 163 6.18 -10.38 -10.04
CA LYS A 163 5.07 -11.19 -10.58
C LYS A 163 4.55 -10.64 -11.91
N ALA A 164 4.40 -9.33 -12.02
CA ALA A 164 3.89 -8.67 -13.22
C ALA A 164 4.84 -8.81 -14.43
N LEU A 165 6.16 -8.74 -14.20
CA LEU A 165 7.17 -8.81 -15.26
C LEU A 165 7.46 -10.22 -15.79
N ARG A 166 6.79 -11.25 -15.24
CA ARG A 166 6.89 -12.67 -15.66
C ARG A 166 8.34 -13.10 -15.87
N LEU A 167 9.19 -12.82 -14.88
CA LEU A 167 10.62 -13.07 -15.00
C LEU A 167 10.91 -14.57 -15.13
N PRO A 168 11.88 -14.97 -15.98
CA PRO A 168 12.34 -16.35 -16.06
C PRO A 168 12.78 -16.89 -14.70
N THR A 169 12.49 -18.15 -14.42
CA THR A 169 12.70 -18.79 -13.10
C THR A 169 14.16 -18.69 -12.62
N ALA A 170 15.12 -18.62 -13.56
CA ALA A 170 16.55 -18.50 -13.30
C ALA A 170 16.94 -17.18 -12.59
N VAL A 171 16.19 -16.09 -12.80
CA VAL A 171 16.52 -14.76 -12.24
C VAL A 171 15.69 -14.41 -11.01
N ARG A 172 14.80 -15.32 -10.57
CA ARG A 172 13.87 -15.07 -9.46
C ARG A 172 14.53 -15.01 -8.07
N HIS A 173 15.78 -15.45 -7.95
CA HIS A 173 16.47 -15.62 -6.67
C HIS A 173 17.79 -14.85 -6.53
N ILE A 174 18.10 -13.94 -7.46
CA ILE A 174 19.47 -13.42 -7.62
C ILE A 174 19.72 -12.10 -6.88
N GLU A 175 18.70 -11.47 -6.31
CA GLU A 175 18.91 -10.20 -5.63
C GLU A 175 19.50 -10.40 -4.22
N GLN A 176 20.80 -10.09 -4.11
CA GLN A 176 21.47 -9.72 -2.87
C GLN A 176 21.17 -8.25 -2.57
N ASP A 177 21.14 -7.92 -1.28
CA ASP A 177 20.89 -6.58 -0.75
C ASP A 177 22.01 -5.63 -1.22
N ASP A 178 21.77 -4.91 -2.31
CA ASP A 178 22.69 -3.85 -2.76
C ASP A 178 22.32 -2.53 -2.08
N ASP A 179 23.33 -1.89 -1.47
CA ASP A 179 23.26 -0.57 -0.82
C ASP A 179 23.19 0.58 -1.86
N GLU A 180 22.19 0.55 -2.74
CA GLU A 180 21.92 1.66 -3.66
C GLU A 180 21.20 2.81 -2.94
N GLU A 181 21.51 4.06 -3.28
CA GLU A 181 20.86 5.28 -2.75
C GLU A 181 19.32 5.25 -2.94
N LYS A 182 18.84 4.48 -3.93
CA LYS A 182 17.42 4.20 -4.15
C LYS A 182 17.16 2.71 -4.02
N ASP A 183 16.19 2.37 -3.17
CA ASP A 183 15.76 0.99 -2.97
C ASP A 183 14.92 0.48 -4.16
N LEU A 184 15.58 0.14 -5.27
CA LEU A 184 14.92 -0.33 -6.49
C LEU A 184 14.38 -1.76 -6.34
N ALA A 185 13.42 -2.11 -7.20
CA ALA A 185 12.81 -3.45 -7.20
C ALA A 185 13.72 -4.55 -7.78
N PHE A 186 14.79 -4.15 -8.46
CA PHE A 186 15.80 -4.99 -9.09
C PHE A 186 17.15 -4.28 -8.97
N SER A 187 18.19 -5.00 -8.57
CA SER A 187 19.57 -4.50 -8.66
C SER A 187 20.01 -4.38 -10.13
N GLN A 188 21.06 -3.58 -10.37
CA GLN A 188 21.63 -3.44 -11.71
C GLN A 188 22.10 -4.80 -12.28
N GLU A 189 22.70 -5.66 -11.45
CA GLU A 189 23.09 -7.02 -11.84
C GLU A 189 21.87 -7.87 -12.27
N ALA A 190 20.77 -7.81 -11.49
CA ALA A 190 19.55 -8.53 -11.82
C ALA A 190 18.96 -8.06 -13.16
N ILE A 191 19.00 -6.76 -13.45
CA ILE A 191 18.53 -6.20 -14.73
C ILE A 191 19.35 -6.73 -15.90
N GLU A 192 20.67 -6.73 -15.79
CA GLU A 192 21.57 -7.23 -16.83
C GLU A 192 21.29 -8.70 -17.14
N GLN A 193 21.08 -9.50 -16.11
CA GLN A 193 20.76 -10.92 -16.27
C GLN A 193 19.37 -11.15 -16.84
N ILE A 194 18.35 -10.39 -16.41
CA ILE A 194 17.01 -10.43 -17.01
C ILE A 194 17.10 -10.13 -18.51
N ASN A 195 17.84 -9.10 -18.89
CA ASN A 195 18.02 -8.70 -20.28
C ASN A 195 18.76 -9.77 -21.09
N ARG A 196 19.82 -10.37 -20.52
CA ARG A 196 20.55 -11.48 -21.15
C ARG A 196 19.66 -12.67 -21.42
N VAL A 197 18.92 -13.14 -20.40
CA VAL A 197 18.02 -14.30 -20.56
C VAL A 197 16.92 -13.99 -21.56
N ARG A 198 16.32 -12.80 -21.53
CA ARG A 198 15.31 -12.38 -22.52
C ARG A 198 15.87 -12.37 -23.94
N PHE A 199 17.10 -11.87 -24.11
CA PHE A 199 17.79 -11.85 -25.39
C PHE A 199 18.07 -13.27 -25.91
N GLU A 200 18.60 -14.17 -25.08
CA GLU A 200 18.82 -15.58 -25.42
C GLU A 200 17.52 -16.28 -25.79
N THR A 201 16.46 -16.08 -25.00
CA THR A 201 15.13 -16.66 -25.26
C THR A 201 14.55 -16.13 -26.59
N ALA A 202 14.74 -14.85 -26.89
CA ALA A 202 14.31 -14.25 -28.16
C ALA A 202 15.10 -14.81 -29.35
N LEU A 203 16.40 -15.06 -29.20
CA LEU A 203 17.24 -15.67 -30.23
C LEU A 203 16.79 -17.11 -30.52
N ILE A 204 16.50 -17.89 -29.48
CA ILE A 204 15.95 -19.26 -29.60
C ILE A 204 14.58 -19.22 -30.28
N ASN A 205 13.67 -18.32 -29.89
CA ASN A 205 12.35 -18.24 -30.53
C ASN A 205 12.44 -17.81 -32.00
N LYS A 206 13.42 -16.97 -32.37
CA LYS A 206 13.63 -16.52 -33.75
C LYS A 206 14.21 -17.63 -34.64
N SER A 207 15.02 -18.53 -34.10
CA SER A 207 15.53 -19.71 -34.83
C SER A 207 14.49 -20.82 -35.00
N HIS A 208 13.41 -20.82 -34.20
CA HIS A 208 12.31 -21.78 -34.28
C HIS A 208 11.09 -21.30 -35.10
N GLN A 209 11.15 -20.14 -35.76
CA GLN A 209 10.12 -19.78 -36.74
C GLN A 209 10.32 -20.59 -38.04
N PRO A 210 9.41 -21.50 -38.42
CA PRO A 210 9.44 -22.10 -39.74
C PRO A 210 9.24 -20.96 -40.74
N GLY A 211 10.21 -20.77 -41.64
CA GLY A 211 10.14 -19.75 -42.67
C GLY A 211 8.78 -19.81 -43.36
N HIS A 212 7.99 -18.74 -43.21
CA HIS A 212 6.84 -18.50 -44.08
C HIS A 212 7.40 -18.34 -45.49
N ASN A 213 7.32 -19.45 -46.23
CA ASN A 213 7.72 -19.58 -47.61
C ASN A 213 6.83 -18.64 -48.45
N TYR A 214 7.32 -17.42 -48.71
CA TYR A 214 6.77 -16.54 -49.73
C TYR A 214 7.14 -17.12 -51.09
N ASP A 215 6.37 -18.13 -51.53
CA ASP A 215 6.45 -18.66 -52.88
C ASP A 215 5.90 -17.62 -53.87
N ARG A 216 6.80 -16.78 -54.38
CA ARG A 216 6.60 -15.94 -55.56
C ARG A 216 6.98 -16.72 -56.82
N ARG A 217 6.01 -17.38 -57.48
CA ARG A 217 5.94 -17.71 -58.93
C ARG A 217 4.45 -17.99 -59.23
N GLN A 218 3.70 -17.45 -60.19
CA GLN A 218 3.88 -16.66 -61.40
C GLN A 218 2.48 -16.07 -61.77
N PRO A 219 2.38 -15.09 -62.71
CA PRO A 219 1.15 -14.38 -63.05
C PRO A 219 0.34 -15.10 -64.15
N ASN A 220 -0.98 -15.22 -63.98
CA ASN A 220 -1.89 -15.61 -65.07
C ASN A 220 -2.87 -14.45 -65.38
N TYR A 221 -2.62 -13.78 -66.50
CA TYR A 221 -3.60 -12.96 -67.21
C TYR A 221 -4.50 -13.86 -68.08
N ARG A 222 -5.81 -13.83 -67.84
CA ARG A 222 -6.93 -14.08 -68.78
C ARG A 222 -8.20 -13.79 -67.98
N GLY A 223 -8.86 -12.64 -68.09
CA GLY A 223 -9.56 -12.18 -69.29
C GLY A 223 -11.01 -12.67 -69.22
N GLY A 224 -11.99 -11.77 -69.01
CA GLY A 224 -13.40 -12.10 -69.24
C GLY A 224 -14.41 -11.38 -68.35
N ARG A 225 -14.94 -10.26 -68.84
CA ARG A 225 -16.24 -9.70 -68.42
C ARG A 225 -17.38 -10.60 -68.92
N SER A 226 -18.34 -10.95 -68.06
CA SER A 226 -19.75 -11.20 -68.43
C SER A 226 -20.58 -11.29 -67.12
N ARG A 227 -21.43 -10.33 -66.75
CA ARG A 227 -22.85 -10.13 -67.14
C ARG A 227 -23.77 -11.35 -66.92
N GLY A 228 -24.71 -11.17 -65.99
CA GLY A 228 -25.93 -11.98 -65.79
C GLY A 228 -25.72 -13.19 -64.87
N SER A 229 -26.65 -13.65 -64.04
CA SER A 229 -28.04 -13.26 -63.78
C SER A 229 -28.53 -14.15 -62.62
N PHE A 230 -29.35 -13.59 -61.73
CA PHE A 230 -30.49 -14.25 -61.07
C PHE A 230 -30.29 -15.33 -59.98
N PHE A 231 -31.27 -15.32 -59.05
CA PHE A 231 -31.48 -16.16 -57.85
C PHE A 231 -30.62 -15.72 -56.64
N GLY A 232 -31.06 -14.86 -55.73
CA GLY A 232 -32.42 -14.67 -55.22
C GLY A 232 -32.71 -15.68 -54.12
N ASN A 233 -32.29 -15.39 -52.88
CA ASN A 233 -32.97 -15.87 -51.66
C ASN A 233 -32.56 -15.07 -50.42
N ARG A 234 -33.31 -13.99 -50.18
CA ARG A 234 -33.52 -13.41 -48.87
C ARG A 234 -35.02 -13.33 -48.66
N PRO A 235 -35.61 -14.00 -47.67
CA PRO A 235 -36.84 -13.56 -47.07
C PRO A 235 -36.51 -12.73 -45.83
N ARG A 236 -36.81 -11.44 -45.90
CA ARG A 236 -37.18 -10.63 -44.72
C ARG A 236 -38.70 -10.69 -44.59
N LYS A 237 -39.21 -10.82 -43.36
CA LYS A 237 -40.41 -10.17 -42.75
C LYS A 237 -40.93 -11.03 -41.55
N PRO A 238 -41.82 -10.53 -40.67
CA PRO A 238 -41.75 -9.29 -39.86
C PRO A 238 -42.32 -9.44 -38.41
N TRP A 239 -42.03 -8.46 -37.55
CA TRP A 239 -42.80 -7.91 -36.40
C TRP A 239 -43.98 -8.67 -35.73
N ARG A 240 -43.89 -8.85 -34.39
CA ARG A 240 -44.94 -8.60 -33.36
C ARG A 240 -44.29 -8.63 -31.95
N GLN A 241 -44.11 -7.48 -31.31
CA GLN A 241 -44.90 -6.96 -30.17
C GLN A 241 -45.09 -7.93 -28.98
N GLN A 242 -44.46 -7.59 -27.84
CA GLN A 242 -44.79 -7.93 -26.44
C GLN A 242 -46.19 -7.36 -26.07
N PRO A 243 -46.81 -7.53 -24.86
CA PRO A 243 -46.22 -7.94 -23.56
C PRO A 243 -47.12 -8.68 -22.50
N HIS A 244 -46.48 -8.95 -21.35
CA HIS A 244 -46.96 -9.08 -19.94
C HIS A 244 -48.00 -10.13 -19.49
N HIS A 245 -47.62 -10.91 -18.46
CA HIS A 245 -48.37 -11.00 -17.20
C HIS A 245 -47.48 -11.37 -16.00
N GLN A 246 -47.71 -10.67 -14.88
CA GLN A 246 -47.16 -10.82 -13.54
C GLN A 246 -47.95 -11.86 -12.73
N GLN A 247 -47.32 -12.46 -11.71
CA GLN A 247 -47.79 -12.71 -10.33
C GLN A 247 -46.77 -13.68 -9.67
N ASN A 248 -45.94 -13.25 -8.71
CA ASN A 248 -46.18 -13.01 -7.28
C ASN A 248 -46.50 -14.29 -6.48
N THR A 249 -45.54 -14.71 -5.63
CA THR A 249 -45.85 -15.39 -4.36
C THR A 249 -44.87 -14.89 -3.30
N GLN A 250 -45.41 -14.07 -2.40
CA GLN A 250 -44.95 -13.89 -1.03
C GLN A 250 -45.01 -15.22 -0.27
N THR A 251 -44.04 -15.47 0.58
CA THR A 251 -44.24 -16.25 1.81
C THR A 251 -43.53 -15.53 2.95
N GLU A 252 -44.32 -14.76 3.69
CA GLU A 252 -44.07 -14.43 5.08
C GLU A 252 -44.22 -15.70 5.93
N TYR A 253 -43.30 -15.90 6.86
CA TYR A 253 -43.58 -16.62 8.10
C TYR A 253 -43.20 -15.70 9.26
N THR A 254 -44.18 -15.39 10.10
CA THR A 254 -44.00 -14.73 11.39
C THR A 254 -44.48 -15.64 12.52
N LYS A 255 -43.89 -15.38 13.71
CA LYS A 255 -44.24 -15.80 15.07
C LYS A 255 -43.70 -17.18 15.49
N SER A 256 -43.08 -17.36 16.66
CA SER A 256 -43.42 -16.75 17.97
C SER A 256 -42.23 -16.67 18.94
N ASN A 257 -42.31 -15.66 19.80
CA ASN A 257 -41.69 -15.56 21.13
C ASN A 257 -41.78 -16.86 21.95
N ASN A 258 -40.77 -17.12 22.78
CA ASN A 258 -41.05 -17.48 24.17
C ASN A 258 -39.98 -16.90 25.11
N ASN A 259 -40.47 -16.10 26.05
CA ASN A 259 -39.76 -15.61 27.21
C ASN A 259 -39.60 -16.73 28.26
N ASN A 260 -38.59 -16.52 29.10
CA ASN A 260 -38.59 -16.65 30.57
C ASN A 260 -38.11 -17.92 31.28
N GLN A 261 -37.31 -17.61 32.33
CA GLN A 261 -37.07 -18.30 33.61
C GLN A 261 -36.04 -19.44 33.55
N GLN A 262 -35.02 -19.51 34.40
CA GLN A 262 -34.80 -18.98 35.75
C GLN A 262 -33.29 -18.88 36.01
#